data_AF-A0A453AW99-F1
#
_entry.id   AF-A0A453AW99-F1
#
_cell.length_a   1.000
_cell.length_b   1.000
_cell.length_c   1.000
_cell.angle_alpha   90.00
_cell.angle_beta   90.00
_cell.angle_gamma   90.00
#
_symmetry.space_group_name_H-M   'P 1'
#
loop_
_entity.id
_entity.type
_entity.pdbx_description
1 polymer ?
#
loop_
_entity_poly.entity_id
_entity_poly.type
_entity_poly.pdbx_seq_one_letter_code
_entity_poly.pdbx_strand_id
1 'polypeptide(L)'
;MGDRTKGRYWQKVADERKKKPFRITLADKNAPNEEVWRQIEDMCGMTKAAAVPVIPDSEGTDSNPFSLEALAVFMFRVLQRVNHPGNLDKASPNAGYILLMFYNLYDGKSRREFESELYERFGSLVKMPLLKPERAPLPGDVKTILDEGMSLFRLHQSRHGRAEPSKGSYAQEWAQWEKRLRVVLSRNANYLTSIQVPFDVAVKEVLEQLKAVAKGDVKTPDTAKRRFGNIVFAAVTVPQADILSLLRKLGENDGDVNNFLNGIKVEDNLSKAHVTLAHKRAHGVAAVASYGVYQNQEVPVSFNAFLYTDKMAALEAQLGTVNGEKIDSKNDWPHVTLWTAPGVAPKEANMLPQLFSSGQAKRVLIDPPITITGVLDFY
;
A
#
# COMPACT_ATOMS: atom_id res chain seq x y z
N MET A 1 16.59 13.20 21.94
CA MET A 1 15.63 14.30 22.23
C MET A 1 14.16 13.88 22.14
N GLY A 2 13.79 12.88 21.33
CA GLY A 2 12.39 12.49 21.06
C GLY A 2 11.49 12.31 22.28
N ASP A 3 11.87 11.46 23.24
CA ASP A 3 11.01 11.12 24.40
C ASP A 3 10.77 12.32 25.34
N ARG A 4 11.72 13.26 25.40
CA ARG A 4 11.61 14.46 26.25
C ARG A 4 10.64 15.52 25.69
N THR A 5 10.09 15.32 24.49
CA THR A 5 9.30 16.35 23.79
C THR A 5 7.79 16.11 23.77
N LYS A 6 7.27 15.03 24.38
CA LYS A 6 5.83 14.73 24.53
C LYS A 6 5.01 14.99 23.25
N GLY A 7 5.49 14.49 22.11
CA GLY A 7 4.83 14.66 20.80
C GLY A 7 5.28 15.88 19.98
N ARG A 8 5.91 16.89 20.58
CA ARG A 8 6.27 18.16 19.89
C ARG A 8 7.66 18.15 19.22
N TYR A 9 8.18 16.99 18.86
CA TYR A 9 9.55 16.86 18.35
C TYR A 9 9.75 17.66 17.06
N TRP A 10 8.90 17.42 16.05
CA TRP A 10 9.01 18.06 14.74
C TRP A 10 8.78 19.58 14.81
N GLN A 11 7.88 20.02 15.69
CA GLN A 11 7.70 21.44 15.99
C GLN A 11 9.00 22.08 16.54
N LYS A 12 9.69 21.43 17.47
CA LYS A 12 10.97 21.93 17.99
C LYS A 12 12.07 21.95 16.92
N VAL A 13 12.10 20.96 16.03
CA VAL A 13 13.02 20.96 14.88
C VAL A 13 12.73 22.18 13.99
N ALA A 14 11.45 22.47 13.71
CA ALA A 14 11.04 23.63 12.93
C ALA A 14 11.44 24.97 13.60
N ASP A 15 11.24 25.09 14.92
CA ASP A 15 11.61 26.30 15.67
C ASP A 15 13.14 26.53 15.68
N GLU A 16 13.93 25.48 15.88
CA GLU A 16 15.40 25.59 15.83
C GLU A 16 15.90 25.89 14.42
N ARG A 17 15.27 25.32 13.39
CA ARG A 17 15.54 25.63 11.98
C ARG A 17 15.27 27.10 11.66
N LYS A 18 14.14 27.66 12.11
CA LYS A 18 13.82 29.09 11.93
C LYS A 18 14.88 30.00 12.53
N LYS A 19 15.42 29.65 13.71
CA LYS A 19 16.49 30.41 14.36
C LYS A 19 17.83 30.28 13.62
N LYS A 20 18.08 29.13 12.97
CA LYS A 20 19.37 28.78 12.35
C LYS A 20 19.18 28.13 10.98
N PRO A 21 18.78 28.90 9.94
CA PRO A 21 18.35 28.35 8.65
C PRO A 21 19.49 27.65 7.89
N PHE A 22 20.73 28.13 8.00
CA PHE A 22 21.89 27.64 7.25
C PHE A 22 22.66 26.50 7.95
N ARG A 23 21.95 25.54 8.55
CA ARG A 23 22.58 24.39 9.23
C ARG A 23 22.12 23.06 8.66
N ILE A 24 22.90 22.02 8.88
CA ILE A 24 22.43 20.64 8.75
C ILE A 24 21.84 20.24 10.09
N THR A 25 20.65 19.63 10.06
CA THR A 25 19.98 19.14 11.27
C THR A 25 19.76 17.65 11.14
N LEU A 26 20.38 16.87 12.03
CA LEU A 26 20.09 15.46 12.17
C LEU A 26 18.81 15.30 12.99
N ALA A 27 17.70 14.99 12.32
CA ALA A 27 16.43 14.73 12.97
C ALA A 27 16.36 13.26 13.42
N ASP A 28 16.93 12.97 14.59
CA ASP A 28 16.94 11.64 15.22
C ASP A 28 15.58 11.26 15.83
N LYS A 29 14.61 10.93 14.96
CA LYS A 29 13.29 10.39 15.34
C LYS A 29 12.65 9.60 14.20
N ASN A 30 11.93 8.54 14.56
CA ASN A 30 11.08 7.81 13.62
C ASN A 30 10.01 8.72 12.98
N ALA A 31 9.79 8.54 11.68
CA ALA A 31 8.75 9.21 10.91
C ALA A 31 7.92 8.15 10.16
N PRO A 32 7.00 7.45 10.85
CA PRO A 32 6.42 6.22 10.31
C PRO A 32 5.21 6.42 9.38
N ASN A 33 4.57 7.59 9.42
CA ASN A 33 3.29 7.80 8.75
C ASN A 33 3.19 9.17 8.09
N GLU A 34 2.18 9.30 7.22
CA GLU A 34 1.93 10.50 6.42
C GLU A 34 1.69 11.76 7.24
N GLU A 35 1.07 11.64 8.42
CA GLU A 35 0.85 12.78 9.30
C GLU A 35 2.18 13.41 9.71
N VAL A 36 3.16 12.59 10.07
CA VAL A 36 4.51 13.06 10.38
C VAL A 36 5.20 13.62 9.15
N TRP A 37 5.05 12.99 7.98
CA TRP A 37 5.68 13.47 6.76
C TRP A 37 5.17 14.85 6.34
N ARG A 38 3.85 15.10 6.45
CA ARG A 38 3.27 16.42 6.19
C ARG A 38 3.85 17.50 7.11
N GLN A 39 4.05 17.19 8.39
CA GLN A 39 4.70 18.14 9.31
C GLN A 39 6.13 18.49 8.88
N ILE A 40 6.86 17.52 8.32
CA ILE A 40 8.22 17.72 7.80
C ILE A 40 8.18 18.55 6.51
N GLU A 41 7.25 18.25 5.60
CA GLU A 41 7.02 19.01 4.36
C GLU A 41 6.66 20.48 4.65
N ASP A 42 5.72 20.72 5.57
CA ASP A 42 5.32 22.06 6.00
C ASP A 42 6.51 22.83 6.58
N MET A 43 7.30 22.19 7.45
CA MET A 43 8.52 22.76 8.00
C MET A 43 9.51 23.12 6.88
N CYS A 44 9.72 22.21 5.92
CA CYS A 44 10.59 22.43 4.77
C CYS A 44 10.12 23.61 3.92
N GLY A 45 8.83 23.69 3.61
CA GLY A 45 8.23 24.82 2.88
C GLY A 45 8.38 26.15 3.61
N MET A 46 8.13 26.19 4.92
CA MET A 46 8.25 27.41 5.74
C MET A 46 9.70 27.89 5.90
N THR A 47 10.66 26.96 5.94
CA THR A 47 12.08 27.28 6.21
C THR A 47 12.97 27.23 4.97
N LYS A 48 12.39 26.90 3.80
CA LYS A 48 13.11 26.61 2.54
C LYS A 48 14.18 25.52 2.70
N ALA A 49 14.00 24.62 3.66
CA ALA A 49 14.91 23.50 3.88
C ALA A 49 14.54 22.32 2.97
N ALA A 50 15.53 21.52 2.58
CA ALA A 50 15.31 20.19 2.02
C ALA A 50 15.39 19.14 3.15
N ALA A 51 14.47 18.19 3.15
CA ALA A 51 14.54 17.01 3.99
C ALA A 51 15.08 15.84 3.18
N VAL A 52 15.93 15.03 3.79
CA VAL A 52 16.49 13.82 3.19
C VAL A 52 16.16 12.66 4.13
N PRO A 53 15.17 11.82 3.80
CA PRO A 53 14.87 10.64 4.57
C PRO A 53 16.04 9.66 4.52
N VAL A 54 16.35 9.05 5.66
CA VAL A 54 17.36 7.99 5.80
C VAL A 54 16.65 6.76 6.33
N ILE A 55 16.59 5.69 5.53
CA ILE A 55 15.88 4.45 5.90
C ILE A 55 16.82 3.25 5.85
N PRO A 56 16.68 2.26 6.75
CA PRO A 56 17.38 0.99 6.62
C PRO A 56 17.02 0.27 5.31
N ASP A 57 18.00 -0.35 4.67
CA ASP A 57 17.79 -1.16 3.47
C ASP A 57 17.49 -2.62 3.83
N SER A 58 16.31 -3.12 3.44
CA SER A 58 15.81 -4.39 3.97
C SER A 58 14.71 -5.08 3.16
N GLU A 59 14.56 -4.79 1.87
CA GLU A 59 13.59 -5.39 0.91
C GLU A 59 12.08 -5.29 1.24
N GLY A 60 11.66 -5.39 2.51
CA GLY A 60 10.29 -5.32 2.99
C GLY A 60 9.54 -6.66 2.96
N THR A 61 8.24 -6.57 3.19
CA THR A 61 7.22 -7.59 2.91
C THR A 61 6.13 -6.96 2.03
N ASP A 62 5.11 -7.74 1.67
CA ASP A 62 3.96 -7.23 0.93
C ASP A 62 3.17 -6.14 1.70
N SER A 63 3.26 -6.12 3.03
CA SER A 63 2.50 -5.21 3.88
C SER A 63 3.36 -4.29 4.76
N ASN A 64 4.68 -4.44 4.78
CA ASN A 64 5.56 -3.63 5.61
C ASN A 64 6.83 -3.25 4.83
N PRO A 65 7.35 -2.01 4.95
CA PRO A 65 8.58 -1.62 4.25
C PRO A 65 9.86 -2.21 4.86
N PHE A 66 9.75 -2.94 5.96
CA PHE A 66 10.88 -3.62 6.60
C PHE A 66 10.65 -5.13 6.61
N SER A 67 11.69 -5.91 6.35
CA SER A 67 11.62 -7.37 6.40
C SER A 67 11.63 -7.92 7.82
N LEU A 68 11.28 -9.20 7.96
CA LEU A 68 11.40 -9.91 9.23
C LEU A 68 12.86 -10.05 9.67
N GLU A 69 13.81 -10.17 8.75
CA GLU A 69 15.25 -10.15 9.08
C GLU A 69 15.67 -8.81 9.68
N ALA A 70 15.18 -7.68 9.16
CA ALA A 70 15.44 -6.37 9.74
C ALA A 70 14.87 -6.26 11.15
N LEU A 71 13.63 -6.73 11.36
CA LEU A 71 13.01 -6.78 12.69
C LEU A 71 13.84 -7.63 13.67
N ALA A 72 14.27 -8.81 13.25
CA ALA A 72 15.11 -9.70 14.04
C ALA A 72 16.44 -9.02 14.43
N VAL A 73 17.10 -8.37 13.48
CA VAL A 73 18.35 -7.64 13.69
C VAL A 73 18.14 -6.47 14.65
N PHE A 74 17.06 -5.70 14.53
CA PHE A 74 16.77 -4.60 15.45
C PHE A 74 16.53 -5.07 16.87
N MET A 75 15.71 -6.12 17.04
CA MET A 75 15.48 -6.73 18.36
C MET A 75 16.79 -7.26 18.95
N PHE A 76 17.58 -8.00 18.15
CA PHE A 76 18.87 -8.51 18.57
C PHE A 76 19.81 -7.39 19.01
N ARG A 77 19.98 -6.33 18.20
CA ARG A 77 20.82 -5.17 18.54
C ARG A 77 20.36 -4.49 19.84
N VAL A 78 19.07 -4.34 20.07
CA VAL A 78 18.53 -3.77 21.32
C VAL A 78 18.87 -4.64 22.53
N LEU A 79 18.72 -5.95 22.39
CA LEU A 79 19.02 -6.91 23.45
C LEU A 79 20.52 -7.07 23.75
N GLN A 80 21.41 -6.53 22.91
CA GLN A 80 22.85 -6.44 23.19
C GLN A 80 23.27 -5.14 23.90
N ARG A 81 22.41 -4.10 23.90
CA ARG A 81 22.75 -2.80 24.49
C ARG A 81 22.66 -2.80 26.00
N VAL A 82 23.35 -1.85 26.62
CA VAL A 82 23.29 -1.53 28.04
C VAL A 82 23.16 -0.03 28.23
N ASN A 83 22.35 0.41 29.20
CA ASN A 83 22.20 1.81 29.60
C ASN A 83 21.69 2.71 28.47
N HIS A 84 20.76 2.22 27.64
CA HIS A 84 20.21 3.03 26.55
C HIS A 84 19.26 4.12 27.10
N PRO A 85 19.36 5.38 26.66
CA PRO A 85 18.39 6.41 27.02
C PRO A 85 16.95 5.99 26.71
N GLY A 86 16.05 6.02 27.70
CA GLY A 86 14.68 5.51 27.55
C GLY A 86 14.51 4.02 27.90
N ASN A 87 15.55 3.36 28.43
CA ASN A 87 15.53 2.00 28.98
C ASN A 87 15.06 0.92 27.99
N LEU A 88 15.24 1.15 26.69
CA LEU A 88 15.04 0.15 25.65
C LEU A 88 16.37 -0.55 25.35
N ASP A 89 16.73 -1.48 26.22
CA ASP A 89 17.97 -2.26 26.15
C ASP A 89 17.77 -3.68 26.71
N LYS A 90 18.86 -4.42 26.94
CA LYS A 90 18.80 -5.80 27.42
C LYS A 90 18.04 -5.98 28.73
N ALA A 91 18.01 -4.97 29.60
CA ALA A 91 17.33 -5.02 30.90
C ALA A 91 15.83 -4.70 30.80
N SER A 92 15.36 -4.21 29.65
CA SER A 92 13.95 -3.88 29.43
C SER A 92 13.07 -5.13 29.43
N PRO A 93 12.05 -5.26 30.29
CA PRO A 93 11.22 -6.46 30.35
C PRO A 93 10.38 -6.67 29.08
N ASN A 94 10.11 -5.60 28.32
CA ASN A 94 9.16 -5.59 27.19
C ASN A 94 9.83 -5.10 25.88
N ALA A 95 11.12 -5.38 25.70
CA ALA A 95 11.87 -4.90 24.54
C ALA A 95 11.25 -5.38 23.22
N GLY A 96 10.95 -6.68 23.11
CA GLY A 96 10.31 -7.26 21.93
C GLY A 96 8.97 -6.60 21.61
N TYR A 97 8.10 -6.41 22.61
CA TYR A 97 6.82 -5.74 22.41
C TYR A 97 6.99 -4.32 21.87
N ILE A 98 7.90 -3.53 22.44
CA ILE A 98 8.14 -2.15 22.01
C ILE A 98 8.64 -2.12 20.55
N LEU A 99 9.49 -3.07 20.17
CA LEU A 99 9.98 -3.19 18.79
C LEU A 99 8.87 -3.62 17.83
N LEU A 100 7.99 -4.54 18.23
CA LEU A 100 6.79 -4.87 17.46
C LEU A 100 5.87 -3.66 17.29
N MET A 101 5.67 -2.88 18.35
CA MET A 101 4.88 -1.65 18.28
C MET A 101 5.45 -0.70 17.23
N PHE A 102 6.77 -0.44 17.24
CA PHE A 102 7.40 0.41 16.23
C PHE A 102 7.32 -0.17 14.82
N TYR A 103 7.55 -1.46 14.65
CA TYR A 103 7.45 -2.14 13.36
C TYR A 103 6.03 -2.02 12.75
N ASN A 104 5.00 -2.19 13.59
CA ASN A 104 3.60 -2.06 13.16
C ASN A 104 3.15 -0.62 12.89
N LEU A 105 3.93 0.41 13.26
CA LEU A 105 3.63 1.79 12.83
C LEU A 105 3.79 1.98 11.31
N TYR A 106 4.52 1.06 10.64
CA TYR A 106 4.77 1.08 9.21
C TYR A 106 3.91 0.04 8.44
N ASP A 107 3.00 -0.67 9.12
CA ASP A 107 2.16 -1.68 8.47
C ASP A 107 1.16 -1.04 7.49
N GLY A 108 0.84 -1.76 6.43
CA GLY A 108 -0.06 -1.33 5.35
C GLY A 108 0.62 -0.72 4.14
N LYS A 109 1.96 -0.77 4.03
CA LYS A 109 2.71 -0.33 2.84
C LYS A 109 3.83 -1.32 2.52
N SER A 110 3.93 -1.74 1.28
CA SER A 110 5.11 -2.45 0.78
C SER A 110 6.34 -1.53 0.75
N ARG A 111 7.54 -2.13 0.63
CA ARG A 111 8.79 -1.36 0.47
C ARG A 111 8.73 -0.38 -0.68
N ARG A 112 8.24 -0.83 -1.84
CA ARG A 112 8.18 -0.03 -3.05
C ARG A 112 7.28 1.19 -2.88
N GLU A 113 6.12 1.02 -2.28
CA GLU A 113 5.18 2.12 -2.00
C GLU A 113 5.79 3.14 -1.04
N PHE A 114 6.39 2.65 0.05
CA PHE A 114 7.04 3.48 1.05
C PHE A 114 8.17 4.32 0.45
N GLU A 115 9.07 3.71 -0.34
CA GLU A 115 10.15 4.44 -1.00
C GLU A 115 9.63 5.44 -2.03
N SER A 116 8.65 5.04 -2.85
CA SER A 116 8.07 5.90 -3.90
C SER A 116 7.46 7.17 -3.30
N GLU A 117 6.74 7.03 -2.19
CA GLU A 117 6.14 8.18 -1.52
C GLU A 117 7.20 9.10 -0.88
N LEU A 118 8.26 8.54 -0.29
CA LEU A 118 9.38 9.33 0.20
C LEU A 118 10.08 10.10 -0.93
N TYR A 119 10.29 9.48 -2.09
CA TYR A 119 10.83 10.16 -3.26
C TYR A 119 9.89 11.28 -3.76
N GLU A 120 8.59 11.05 -3.85
CA GLU A 120 7.64 12.07 -4.30
C GLU A 120 7.59 13.28 -3.38
N ARG A 121 7.66 13.06 -2.06
CA ARG A 121 7.57 14.14 -1.06
C ARG A 121 8.89 14.90 -0.90
N PHE A 122 10.01 14.20 -0.92
CA PHE A 122 11.31 14.76 -0.50
C PHE A 122 12.35 14.84 -1.62
N GLY A 123 12.06 14.29 -2.80
CA GLY A 123 12.94 14.34 -3.99
C GLY A 123 14.23 13.52 -3.87
N SER A 124 14.53 12.97 -2.70
CA SER A 124 15.72 12.15 -2.45
C SER A 124 15.44 11.17 -1.32
N LEU A 125 16.21 10.08 -1.28
CA LEU A 125 16.13 9.05 -0.27
C LEU A 125 17.52 8.45 -0.08
N VAL A 126 17.94 8.30 1.16
CA VAL A 126 19.17 7.58 1.51
C VAL A 126 18.81 6.23 2.09
N LYS A 127 19.37 5.17 1.50
CA LYS A 127 19.23 3.80 1.98
C LYS A 127 20.46 3.44 2.79
N MET A 128 20.30 3.31 4.09
CA MET A 128 21.35 2.86 5.00
C MET A 128 21.48 1.35 4.91
N PRO A 129 22.63 0.81 4.46
CA PRO A 129 22.84 -0.63 4.39
C PRO A 129 22.62 -1.28 5.75
N LEU A 130 21.78 -2.31 5.79
CA LEU A 130 21.49 -3.05 7.02
C LEU A 130 21.77 -4.53 6.84
N LEU A 131 21.22 -5.13 5.79
CA LEU A 131 21.33 -6.56 5.49
C LEU A 131 22.23 -6.78 4.27
N LYS A 132 23.06 -7.82 4.31
CA LYS A 132 23.85 -8.25 3.16
C LYS A 132 22.91 -8.78 2.07
N PRO A 133 23.17 -8.49 0.78
CA PRO A 133 22.36 -9.00 -0.33
C PRO A 133 22.41 -10.53 -0.41
N GLU A 134 23.62 -11.09 -0.32
CA GLU A 134 23.85 -12.53 -0.27
C GLU A 134 23.83 -13.00 1.18
N ARG A 135 22.65 -13.43 1.64
CA ARG A 135 22.46 -13.96 2.99
C ARG A 135 21.64 -15.24 2.97
N ALA A 136 21.91 -16.12 3.93
CA ALA A 136 21.09 -17.30 4.13
C ALA A 136 19.67 -16.91 4.58
N PRO A 137 18.64 -17.73 4.26
CA PRO A 137 17.27 -17.50 4.70
C PRO A 137 17.15 -17.39 6.23
N LEU A 138 16.13 -16.67 6.69
CA LEU A 138 15.82 -16.53 8.11
C LEU A 138 15.62 -17.93 8.76
N PRO A 139 16.35 -18.27 9.85
CA PRO A 139 16.14 -19.52 10.57
C PRO A 139 14.68 -19.72 10.97
N GLY A 140 14.20 -20.95 10.86
CA GLY A 140 12.79 -21.28 11.06
C GLY A 140 12.29 -20.96 12.47
N ASP A 141 13.13 -21.13 13.49
CA ASP A 141 12.80 -20.77 14.88
C ASP A 141 12.72 -19.25 15.09
N VAL A 142 13.61 -18.47 14.47
CA VAL A 142 13.55 -17.00 14.45
C VAL A 142 12.29 -16.52 13.74
N LYS A 143 11.96 -17.08 12.58
CA LYS A 143 10.72 -16.75 11.87
C LYS A 143 9.49 -17.04 12.74
N THR A 144 9.44 -18.24 13.31
CA THR A 144 8.30 -18.70 14.13
C THR A 144 8.08 -17.79 15.33
N ILE A 145 9.13 -17.42 16.08
CA ILE A 145 8.97 -16.57 17.26
C ILE A 145 8.52 -15.14 16.89
N LEU A 146 8.91 -14.63 15.73
CA LEU A 146 8.44 -13.32 15.23
C LEU A 146 6.97 -13.39 14.79
N ASP A 147 6.58 -14.43 14.06
CA ASP A 147 5.19 -14.64 13.61
C ASP A 147 4.23 -14.80 14.80
N GLU A 148 4.65 -15.54 15.84
CA GLU A 148 3.92 -15.64 17.11
C GLU A 148 3.77 -14.26 17.78
N GLY A 149 4.84 -13.47 17.83
CA GLY A 149 4.84 -12.14 18.42
C GLY A 149 3.92 -11.17 17.69
N MET A 150 3.95 -11.18 16.35
CA MET A 150 3.05 -10.40 15.50
C MET A 150 1.58 -10.80 15.70
N SER A 151 1.30 -12.10 15.82
CA SER A 151 -0.04 -12.61 16.08
C SER A 151 -0.56 -12.15 17.46
N LEU A 152 0.29 -12.25 18.50
CA LEU A 152 -0.03 -11.78 19.83
C LEU A 152 -0.22 -10.25 19.87
N PHE A 153 0.58 -9.50 19.11
CA PHE A 153 0.44 -8.04 18.95
C PHE A 153 -0.93 -7.67 18.39
N ARG A 154 -1.37 -8.33 17.31
CA ARG A 154 -2.68 -8.10 16.69
C ARG A 154 -3.84 -8.41 17.63
N LEU A 155 -3.75 -9.52 18.38
CA LEU A 155 -4.74 -9.90 19.39
C LEU A 155 -4.82 -8.87 20.52
N HIS A 156 -3.67 -8.40 21.01
CA HIS A 156 -3.63 -7.36 22.04
C HIS A 156 -4.21 -6.04 21.53
N GLN A 157 -3.83 -5.62 20.32
CA GLN A 157 -4.29 -4.36 19.72
C GLN A 157 -5.80 -4.37 19.46
N SER A 158 -6.37 -5.47 18.99
CA SER A 158 -7.81 -5.57 18.72
C SER A 158 -8.64 -5.50 19.99
N ARG A 159 -8.17 -6.11 21.08
CA ARG A 159 -8.89 -6.18 22.36
C ARG A 159 -8.67 -4.99 23.28
N HIS A 160 -7.46 -4.43 23.28
CA HIS A 160 -7.02 -3.45 24.28
C HIS A 160 -6.50 -2.13 23.67
N GLY A 161 -6.48 -2.00 22.34
CA GLY A 161 -6.02 -0.80 21.67
C GLY A 161 -4.55 -0.48 22.00
N ARG A 162 -4.31 0.69 22.60
CA ARG A 162 -2.97 1.18 22.98
C ARG A 162 -2.58 0.86 24.43
N ALA A 163 -3.28 -0.04 25.11
CA ALA A 163 -2.96 -0.41 26.50
C ALA A 163 -1.56 -1.07 26.60
N GLU A 164 -0.88 -0.87 27.73
CA GLU A 164 0.42 -1.48 28.01
C GLU A 164 0.34 -3.02 27.99
N PRO A 165 1.36 -3.72 27.45
CA PRO A 165 1.38 -5.18 27.33
C PRO A 165 1.43 -5.90 28.68
N SER A 166 2.00 -5.25 29.71
CA SER A 166 2.05 -5.76 31.07
C SER A 166 0.72 -5.67 31.81
N LYS A 167 -0.34 -5.21 31.14
CA LYS A 167 -1.70 -5.05 31.68
C LYS A 167 -2.70 -5.67 30.70
N GLY A 168 -3.79 -6.22 31.23
CA GLY A 168 -4.87 -6.80 30.42
C GLY A 168 -4.76 -8.31 30.25
N SER A 169 -5.55 -8.85 29.32
CA SER A 169 -5.83 -10.28 29.22
C SER A 169 -4.66 -11.13 28.70
N TYR A 170 -3.65 -10.51 28.09
CA TYR A 170 -2.52 -11.20 27.43
C TYR A 170 -1.16 -11.00 28.13
N ALA A 171 -1.15 -10.50 29.36
CA ALA A 171 0.08 -10.13 30.05
C ALA A 171 1.01 -11.33 30.33
N GLN A 172 0.45 -12.51 30.60
CA GLN A 172 1.23 -13.73 30.85
C GLN A 172 1.87 -14.24 29.56
N GLU A 173 1.12 -14.21 28.46
CA GLU A 173 1.55 -14.60 27.13
C GLU A 173 2.68 -13.70 26.63
N TRP A 174 2.59 -12.39 26.86
CA TRP A 174 3.68 -11.45 26.56
C TRP A 174 4.95 -11.78 27.33
N ALA A 175 4.85 -12.01 28.64
CA ALA A 175 6.01 -12.34 29.47
C ALA A 175 6.68 -13.65 29.04
N GLN A 176 5.87 -14.66 28.67
CA GLN A 176 6.38 -15.94 28.16
C GLN A 176 7.02 -15.78 26.77
N TRP A 177 6.41 -15.01 25.88
CA TRP A 177 6.93 -14.73 24.55
C TRP A 177 8.25 -13.96 24.61
N GLU A 178 8.37 -12.90 25.42
CA GLU A 178 9.63 -12.14 25.61
C GLU A 178 10.79 -13.04 26.07
N LYS A 179 10.51 -13.95 27.02
CA LYS A 179 11.51 -14.91 27.49
C LYS A 179 11.98 -15.84 26.36
N ARG A 180 11.04 -16.37 25.57
CA ARG A 180 11.36 -17.27 24.44
C ARG A 180 12.08 -16.53 23.31
N LEU A 181 11.65 -15.32 22.96
CA LEU A 181 12.31 -14.44 21.99
C LEU A 181 13.80 -14.28 22.33
N ARG A 182 14.12 -13.93 23.57
CA ARG A 182 15.51 -13.73 24.01
C ARG A 182 16.35 -15.00 23.83
N VAL A 183 15.80 -16.16 24.19
CA VAL A 183 16.48 -17.46 24.02
C VAL A 183 16.72 -17.76 22.53
N VAL A 184 15.69 -17.60 21.69
CA VAL A 184 15.78 -17.88 20.24
C VAL A 184 16.78 -16.94 19.56
N LEU A 185 16.72 -15.64 19.82
CA LEU A 185 17.67 -14.67 19.23
C LEU A 185 19.11 -14.91 19.71
N SER A 186 19.29 -15.30 20.98
CA SER A 186 20.62 -15.63 21.52
C SER A 186 21.20 -16.89 20.88
N ARG A 187 20.39 -17.94 20.68
CA ARG A 187 20.81 -19.17 19.98
C ARG A 187 21.19 -18.92 18.52
N ASN A 188 20.54 -17.96 17.88
CA ASN A 188 20.78 -17.58 16.49
C ASN A 188 21.74 -16.40 16.33
N ALA A 189 22.50 -16.03 17.38
CA ALA A 189 23.37 -14.86 17.36
C ALA A 189 24.40 -14.87 16.22
N ASN A 190 24.96 -16.04 15.88
CA ASN A 190 25.92 -16.17 14.77
C ASN A 190 25.29 -15.83 13.42
N TYR A 191 24.08 -16.34 13.16
CA TYR A 191 23.32 -15.99 11.96
C TYR A 191 22.97 -14.49 11.93
N LEU A 192 22.38 -13.99 13.02
CA LEU A 192 21.96 -12.59 13.08
C LEU A 192 23.14 -11.63 12.93
N THR A 193 24.32 -12.00 13.40
CA THR A 193 25.55 -11.22 13.20
C THR A 193 26.06 -11.31 11.76
N SER A 194 26.00 -12.50 11.14
CA SER A 194 26.59 -12.73 9.81
C SER A 194 25.86 -12.00 8.68
N ILE A 195 24.54 -11.81 8.80
CA ILE A 195 23.71 -11.16 7.78
C ILE A 195 23.79 -9.62 7.79
N GLN A 196 24.37 -9.03 8.83
CA GLN A 196 24.42 -7.57 8.96
C GLN A 196 25.56 -6.98 8.13
N VAL A 197 25.31 -5.83 7.51
CA VAL A 197 26.37 -5.01 6.92
C VAL A 197 27.24 -4.39 8.03
N PRO A 198 28.58 -4.45 7.93
CA PRO A 198 29.47 -3.80 8.89
C PRO A 198 29.21 -2.29 9.02
N PHE A 199 29.39 -1.75 10.23
CA PHE A 199 29.03 -0.37 10.53
C PHE A 199 29.84 0.65 9.72
N ASP A 200 31.13 0.42 9.56
CA ASP A 200 32.04 1.26 8.77
C ASP A 200 31.65 1.31 7.29
N VAL A 201 31.22 0.17 6.73
CA VAL A 201 30.70 0.08 5.36
C VAL A 201 29.40 0.88 5.24
N ALA A 202 28.45 0.69 6.16
CA ALA A 202 27.19 1.42 6.16
C ALA A 202 27.39 2.94 6.28
N VAL A 203 28.32 3.38 7.14
CA VAL A 203 28.67 4.81 7.28
C VAL A 203 29.26 5.36 5.99
N LYS A 204 30.19 4.64 5.36
CA LYS A 204 30.81 5.06 4.10
C LYS A 204 29.76 5.22 3.00
N GLU A 205 28.88 4.26 2.83
CA GLU A 205 27.84 4.30 1.80
C GLU A 205 26.80 5.40 2.03
N VAL A 206 26.34 5.57 3.28
CA VAL A 206 25.43 6.67 3.64
C VAL A 206 26.08 8.03 3.37
N LEU A 207 27.37 8.18 3.68
CA LEU A 207 28.10 9.42 3.42
C LEU A 207 28.21 9.73 1.93
N GLU A 208 28.50 8.73 1.09
CA GLU A 208 28.54 8.91 -0.36
C GLU A 208 27.17 9.25 -0.94
N GLN A 209 26.10 8.59 -0.49
CA GLN A 209 24.72 8.94 -0.89
C GLN A 209 24.36 10.37 -0.49
N LEU A 210 24.69 10.81 0.73
CA LEU A 210 24.43 12.18 1.19
C LEU A 210 25.24 13.21 0.38
N LYS A 211 26.48 12.91 0.00
CA LYS A 211 27.27 13.77 -0.90
C LYS A 211 26.62 13.89 -2.28
N ALA A 212 26.12 12.79 -2.83
CA ALA A 212 25.40 12.80 -4.11
C ALA A 212 24.13 13.66 -4.02
N VAL A 213 23.35 13.53 -2.93
CA VAL A 213 22.17 14.38 -2.68
C VAL A 213 22.57 15.85 -2.62
N ALA A 214 23.62 16.18 -1.89
CA ALA A 214 24.10 17.56 -1.73
C ALA A 214 24.59 18.19 -3.05
N LYS A 215 25.11 17.39 -3.97
CA LYS A 215 25.54 17.83 -5.32
C LYS A 215 24.40 17.94 -6.33
N GLY A 216 23.23 17.37 -6.03
CA GLY A 216 22.13 17.23 -6.98
C GLY A 216 22.33 16.08 -7.99
N ASP A 217 23.26 15.17 -7.71
CA ASP A 217 23.60 14.03 -8.59
C ASP A 217 22.60 12.87 -8.47
N VAL A 218 21.68 12.94 -7.50
CA VAL A 218 20.65 11.91 -7.30
C VAL A 218 19.57 12.08 -8.34
N LYS A 219 19.58 11.18 -9.32
CA LYS A 219 18.42 10.95 -10.19
C LYS A 219 17.30 10.37 -9.33
N THR A 220 16.23 11.13 -9.13
CA THR A 220 14.95 10.54 -8.75
C THR A 220 14.65 9.43 -9.76
N PRO A 221 14.22 8.23 -9.32
CA PRO A 221 13.65 7.26 -10.25
C PRO A 221 12.64 7.98 -11.14
N ASP A 222 12.51 7.60 -12.42
CA ASP A 222 11.50 8.13 -13.34
C ASP A 222 10.08 7.74 -12.86
N THR A 223 9.68 8.29 -11.73
CA THR A 223 8.30 8.41 -11.31
C THR A 223 7.82 9.67 -11.98
N ALA A 224 7.40 9.57 -13.24
CA ALA A 224 6.66 10.63 -13.90
C ALA A 224 5.56 11.10 -12.94
N LYS A 225 5.76 12.24 -12.25
CA LYS A 225 4.91 12.82 -11.17
C LYS A 225 3.59 12.06 -10.98
N ARG A 226 3.62 10.91 -10.29
CA ARG A 226 2.45 10.05 -10.22
C ARG A 226 1.62 10.53 -9.03
N ARG A 227 0.84 11.59 -9.22
CA ARG A 227 -0.12 12.11 -8.23
C ARG A 227 -1.16 11.04 -7.83
N PHE A 228 -0.77 10.07 -7.00
CA PHE A 228 -1.65 9.03 -6.45
C PHE A 228 -2.55 9.55 -5.33
N GLY A 229 -2.35 10.79 -4.87
CA GLY A 229 -3.15 11.39 -3.79
C GLY A 229 -4.66 11.49 -4.09
N ASN A 230 -5.05 11.58 -5.36
CA ASN A 230 -6.46 11.73 -5.78
C ASN A 230 -7.07 10.49 -6.43
N ILE A 231 -6.35 9.38 -6.56
CA ILE A 231 -6.87 8.20 -7.25
C ILE A 231 -7.88 7.48 -6.33
N VAL A 232 -9.11 7.38 -6.83
CA VAL A 232 -10.29 6.75 -6.24
C VAL A 232 -10.41 5.30 -6.71
N PHE A 233 -10.15 5.00 -7.98
CA PHE A 233 -10.21 3.64 -8.51
C PHE A 233 -9.32 3.41 -9.74
N ALA A 234 -9.02 2.14 -10.03
CA ALA A 234 -8.40 1.70 -11.28
C ALA A 234 -9.47 1.08 -12.18
N ALA A 235 -9.43 1.38 -13.48
CA ALA A 235 -10.39 0.84 -14.43
C ALA A 235 -9.79 0.68 -15.83
N VAL A 236 -10.35 -0.24 -16.62
CA VAL A 236 -10.15 -0.29 -18.07
C VAL A 236 -11.25 0.53 -18.72
N THR A 237 -10.90 1.64 -19.35
CA THR A 237 -11.83 2.49 -20.08
C THR A 237 -11.94 2.00 -21.51
N VAL A 238 -13.16 1.69 -21.92
CA VAL A 238 -13.47 1.18 -23.26
C VAL A 238 -14.09 2.31 -24.08
N PRO A 239 -13.81 2.39 -25.40
CA PRO A 239 -14.36 3.44 -26.23
C PRO A 239 -15.89 3.41 -26.25
N GLN A 240 -16.52 4.56 -26.01
CA GLN A 240 -17.97 4.69 -25.99
C GLN A 240 -18.61 4.25 -27.32
N ALA A 241 -17.99 4.62 -28.45
CA ALA A 241 -18.48 4.28 -29.78
C ALA A 241 -18.58 2.76 -29.99
N ASP A 242 -17.60 2.00 -29.49
CA ASP A 242 -17.58 0.54 -29.61
C ASP A 242 -18.66 -0.11 -28.74
N ILE A 243 -18.87 0.42 -27.52
CA ILE A 243 -19.96 -0.03 -26.64
C ILE A 243 -21.33 0.27 -27.25
N LEU A 244 -21.53 1.46 -27.82
CA LEU A 244 -22.79 1.78 -28.51
C LEU A 244 -23.01 0.91 -29.75
N SER A 245 -21.95 0.60 -30.51
CA SER A 245 -22.03 -0.34 -31.64
C SER A 245 -22.42 -1.75 -31.19
N LEU A 246 -21.85 -2.24 -30.09
CA LEU A 246 -22.22 -3.51 -29.47
C LEU A 246 -23.70 -3.51 -29.05
N LEU A 247 -24.16 -2.47 -28.36
CA LEU A 247 -25.53 -2.37 -27.89
C LEU A 247 -26.55 -2.29 -29.03
N ARG A 248 -26.21 -1.60 -30.12
CA ARG A 248 -27.05 -1.56 -31.33
C ARG A 248 -27.24 -2.95 -31.93
N LYS A 249 -26.15 -3.73 -32.05
CA LYS A 249 -26.23 -5.13 -32.52
C LYS A 249 -27.10 -6.00 -31.60
N LEU A 250 -27.06 -5.77 -30.29
CA LEU A 250 -27.94 -6.48 -29.36
C LEU A 250 -29.40 -6.08 -29.55
N GLY A 251 -29.70 -4.80 -29.73
CA GLY A 251 -31.06 -4.33 -30.01
C GLY A 251 -31.62 -4.83 -31.35
N GLU A 252 -30.78 -4.95 -32.39
CA GLU A 252 -31.19 -5.52 -33.68
C GLU A 252 -31.63 -7.00 -33.55
N ASN A 253 -31.05 -7.73 -32.61
CA ASN A 253 -31.32 -9.15 -32.39
C ASN A 253 -32.41 -9.44 -31.34
N ASP A 254 -32.70 -8.48 -30.45
CA ASP A 254 -33.65 -8.64 -29.35
C ASP A 254 -34.52 -7.37 -29.20
N GLY A 255 -35.81 -7.51 -29.52
CA GLY A 255 -36.77 -6.40 -29.49
C GLY A 255 -37.01 -5.83 -28.09
N ASP A 256 -36.93 -6.64 -27.03
CA ASP A 256 -37.05 -6.16 -25.65
C ASP A 256 -35.84 -5.31 -25.27
N VAL A 257 -34.64 -5.75 -25.66
CA VAL A 257 -33.39 -4.98 -25.48
C VAL A 257 -33.47 -3.67 -26.26
N ASN A 258 -33.90 -3.70 -27.52
CA ASN A 258 -34.05 -2.48 -28.32
C ASN A 258 -34.99 -1.47 -27.66
N ASN A 259 -36.17 -1.93 -27.21
CA ASN A 259 -37.14 -1.10 -26.52
C ASN A 259 -36.56 -0.51 -25.23
N PHE A 260 -35.83 -1.32 -24.45
CA PHE A 260 -35.19 -0.86 -23.23
C PHE A 260 -34.12 0.21 -23.49
N LEU A 261 -33.18 -0.05 -24.41
CA LEU A 261 -32.09 0.86 -24.75
C LEU A 261 -32.59 2.21 -25.27
N ASN A 262 -33.64 2.19 -26.11
CA ASN A 262 -34.30 3.39 -26.59
C ASN A 262 -35.04 4.13 -25.45
N GLY A 263 -35.68 3.39 -24.54
CA GLY A 263 -36.36 3.96 -23.37
C GLY A 263 -35.42 4.70 -22.43
N ILE A 264 -34.23 4.15 -22.19
CA ILE A 264 -33.20 4.81 -21.35
C ILE A 264 -32.35 5.84 -22.11
N LYS A 265 -32.56 5.99 -23.42
CA LYS A 265 -31.78 6.85 -24.33
C LYS A 265 -30.27 6.68 -24.12
N VAL A 266 -29.81 5.43 -24.22
CA VAL A 266 -28.42 5.09 -23.86
C VAL A 266 -27.39 5.87 -24.69
N GLU A 267 -27.69 6.15 -25.96
CA GLU A 267 -26.81 6.92 -26.85
C GLU A 267 -26.60 8.37 -26.36
N ASP A 268 -27.62 8.98 -25.76
CA ASP A 268 -27.56 10.34 -25.21
C ASP A 268 -26.92 10.39 -23.81
N ASN A 269 -27.03 9.30 -23.05
CA ASN A 269 -26.72 9.28 -21.61
C ASN A 269 -25.40 8.60 -21.25
N LEU A 270 -24.83 7.77 -22.11
CA LEU A 270 -23.57 7.05 -21.83
C LEU A 270 -22.38 8.00 -21.97
N SER A 271 -21.95 8.62 -20.88
CA SER A 271 -20.82 9.57 -20.91
C SER A 271 -19.44 8.91 -20.84
N LYS A 272 -19.31 7.80 -20.10
CA LYS A 272 -18.08 7.02 -19.94
C LYS A 272 -18.41 5.55 -19.77
N ALA A 273 -17.62 4.69 -20.40
CA ALA A 273 -17.72 3.25 -20.25
C ALA A 273 -16.40 2.69 -19.72
N HIS A 274 -16.45 2.00 -18.60
CA HIS A 274 -15.26 1.42 -17.99
C HIS A 274 -15.59 0.17 -17.16
N VAL A 275 -14.64 -0.76 -17.11
CA VAL A 275 -14.65 -1.90 -16.19
C VAL A 275 -13.82 -1.52 -14.97
N THR A 276 -14.45 -1.40 -13.81
CA THR A 276 -13.71 -1.14 -12.56
C THR A 276 -12.90 -2.38 -12.16
N LEU A 277 -11.60 -2.19 -11.95
CA LEU A 277 -10.67 -3.21 -11.50
C LEU A 277 -10.56 -3.24 -9.98
N ALA A 278 -10.37 -2.07 -9.38
CA ALA A 278 -10.41 -1.93 -7.95
C ALA A 278 -10.80 -0.52 -7.53
N HIS A 279 -11.54 -0.41 -6.43
CA HIS A 279 -11.94 0.86 -5.86
C HIS A 279 -11.32 1.05 -4.46
N LYS A 280 -10.73 2.21 -4.19
CA LYS A 280 -9.99 2.51 -2.96
C LYS A 280 -10.79 2.24 -1.69
N ARG A 281 -12.08 2.58 -1.67
CA ARG A 281 -12.96 2.33 -0.51
C ARG A 281 -13.29 0.86 -0.28
N ALA A 282 -13.33 0.05 -1.34
CA ALA A 282 -13.75 -1.35 -1.26
C ALA A 282 -12.55 -2.29 -1.06
N HIS A 283 -11.46 -2.03 -1.78
CA HIS A 283 -10.31 -2.94 -1.87
C HIS A 283 -9.02 -2.35 -1.26
N GLY A 284 -9.05 -1.09 -0.81
CA GLY A 284 -7.89 -0.40 -0.28
C GLY A 284 -7.00 0.23 -1.36
N VAL A 285 -6.08 1.09 -0.92
CA VAL A 285 -5.15 1.81 -1.81
C VAL A 285 -4.22 0.85 -2.54
N ALA A 286 -3.71 -0.18 -1.85
CA ALA A 286 -2.78 -1.16 -2.41
C ALA A 286 -3.39 -1.94 -3.58
N ALA A 287 -4.65 -2.36 -3.48
CA ALA A 287 -5.34 -3.06 -4.56
C ALA A 287 -5.58 -2.17 -5.79
N VAL A 288 -5.71 -0.85 -5.60
CA VAL A 288 -5.77 0.09 -6.72
C VAL A 288 -4.37 0.27 -7.31
N ALA A 289 -3.38 0.55 -6.47
CA ALA A 289 -2.00 0.81 -6.90
C ALA A 289 -1.34 -0.39 -7.61
N SER A 290 -1.74 -1.63 -7.33
CA SER A 290 -1.20 -2.82 -7.99
C SER A 290 -1.38 -2.81 -9.50
N TYR A 291 -2.38 -2.10 -10.02
CA TYR A 291 -2.59 -1.96 -11.47
C TYR A 291 -1.66 -0.92 -12.12
N GLY A 292 -0.83 -0.23 -11.34
CA GLY A 292 0.03 0.86 -11.83
C GLY A 292 1.19 0.43 -12.72
N VAL A 293 1.45 -0.88 -12.82
CA VAL A 293 2.36 -1.46 -13.80
C VAL A 293 1.73 -1.53 -15.20
N TYR A 294 0.41 -1.50 -15.28
CA TYR A 294 -0.39 -1.59 -16.51
C TYR A 294 -0.97 -0.25 -16.97
N GLN A 295 -0.65 0.85 -16.29
CA GLN A 295 -1.22 2.16 -16.63
C GLN A 295 -0.89 2.55 -18.07
N ASN A 296 -1.90 3.06 -18.79
CA ASN A 296 -1.86 3.41 -20.21
C ASN A 296 -1.59 2.24 -21.17
N GLN A 297 -1.70 0.99 -20.69
CA GLN A 297 -1.63 -0.18 -21.56
C GLN A 297 -3.02 -0.56 -22.07
N GLU A 298 -3.05 -1.09 -23.29
CA GLU A 298 -4.24 -1.63 -23.91
C GLU A 298 -4.59 -2.99 -23.27
N VAL A 299 -5.86 -3.16 -22.93
CA VAL A 299 -6.40 -4.37 -22.31
C VAL A 299 -7.59 -4.86 -23.14
N PRO A 300 -7.55 -6.08 -23.69
CA PRO A 300 -8.72 -6.67 -24.33
C PRO A 300 -9.80 -6.98 -23.29
N VAL A 301 -11.03 -6.54 -23.57
CA VAL A 301 -12.21 -6.77 -22.73
C VAL A 301 -13.26 -7.51 -23.54
N SER A 302 -13.54 -8.76 -23.17
CA SER A 302 -14.59 -9.58 -23.77
C SER A 302 -15.91 -9.37 -23.04
N PHE A 303 -16.99 -9.17 -23.79
CA PHE A 303 -18.34 -9.02 -23.27
C PHE A 303 -19.19 -10.24 -23.60
N ASN A 304 -19.79 -10.84 -22.57
CA ASN A 304 -20.43 -12.15 -22.67
C ASN A 304 -21.94 -12.11 -22.36
N ALA A 305 -22.40 -11.07 -21.67
CA ALA A 305 -23.83 -10.91 -21.37
C ALA A 305 -24.20 -9.45 -21.15
N PHE A 306 -25.44 -9.11 -21.48
CA PHE A 306 -26.11 -7.86 -21.12
C PHE A 306 -27.16 -8.14 -20.05
N LEU A 307 -27.09 -7.45 -18.92
CA LEU A 307 -28.04 -7.58 -17.82
C LEU A 307 -28.74 -6.26 -17.56
N TYR A 308 -30.05 -6.32 -17.32
CA TYR A 308 -30.84 -5.12 -17.06
C TYR A 308 -32.08 -5.38 -16.19
N THR A 309 -32.51 -4.29 -15.55
CA THR A 309 -33.77 -4.13 -14.82
C THR A 309 -34.40 -2.81 -15.26
N ASP A 310 -35.56 -2.46 -14.72
CA ASP A 310 -36.14 -1.12 -14.84
C ASP A 310 -35.29 -0.01 -14.18
N LYS A 311 -34.30 -0.37 -13.36
CA LYS A 311 -33.49 0.57 -12.58
C LYS A 311 -32.03 0.71 -13.01
N MET A 312 -31.48 -0.28 -13.69
CA MET A 312 -30.06 -0.31 -14.03
C MET A 312 -29.76 -1.29 -15.16
N ALA A 313 -28.66 -1.04 -15.89
CA ALA A 313 -28.17 -1.92 -16.94
C ALA A 313 -26.65 -1.97 -16.99
N ALA A 314 -26.09 -3.14 -17.28
CA ALA A 314 -24.65 -3.36 -17.39
C ALA A 314 -24.29 -4.48 -18.37
N LEU A 315 -23.06 -4.42 -18.89
CA LEU A 315 -22.43 -5.50 -19.66
C LEU A 315 -21.48 -6.28 -18.77
N GLU A 316 -21.67 -7.59 -18.68
CA GLU A 316 -20.74 -8.53 -18.05
C GLU A 316 -19.45 -8.59 -18.86
N ALA A 317 -18.32 -8.41 -18.19
CA ALA A 317 -17.01 -8.28 -18.81
C ALA A 317 -16.02 -9.34 -18.29
N GLN A 318 -15.16 -9.80 -19.19
CA GLN A 318 -13.99 -10.61 -18.88
C GLN A 318 -12.76 -9.89 -19.41
N LEU A 319 -11.77 -9.74 -18.55
CA LEU A 319 -10.52 -9.07 -18.88
C LEU A 319 -9.51 -10.10 -19.40
N GLY A 320 -8.79 -9.74 -20.46
CA GLY A 320 -7.76 -10.59 -21.03
C GLY A 320 -6.37 -10.37 -20.43
N THR A 321 -5.37 -10.57 -21.26
CA THR A 321 -3.97 -10.67 -20.84
C THR A 321 -3.16 -9.50 -21.41
N VAL A 322 -2.25 -8.96 -20.61
CA VAL A 322 -1.28 -7.92 -20.99
C VAL A 322 0.12 -8.43 -20.69
N ASN A 323 1.01 -8.43 -21.68
CA ASN A 323 2.39 -8.94 -21.54
C ASN A 323 2.50 -10.37 -20.97
N GLY A 324 1.51 -11.24 -21.25
CA GLY A 324 1.46 -12.60 -20.71
C GLY A 324 0.84 -12.72 -19.32
N GLU A 325 0.54 -11.62 -18.63
CA GLU A 325 -0.13 -11.59 -17.34
C GLU A 325 -1.64 -11.33 -17.48
N LYS A 326 -2.46 -12.16 -16.86
CA LYS A 326 -3.92 -11.98 -16.85
C LYS A 326 -4.29 -10.80 -15.97
N ILE A 327 -5.12 -9.89 -16.50
CA ILE A 327 -5.67 -8.80 -15.70
C ILE A 327 -6.94 -9.32 -15.01
N ASP A 328 -6.91 -9.44 -13.69
CA ASP A 328 -8.10 -9.78 -12.91
C ASP A 328 -8.67 -8.54 -12.22
N SER A 329 -10.00 -8.38 -12.24
CA SER A 329 -10.69 -7.39 -11.39
C SER A 329 -10.80 -7.94 -9.96
N LYS A 330 -10.78 -7.04 -8.98
CA LYS A 330 -11.10 -7.36 -7.58
C LYS A 330 -12.60 -7.42 -7.31
N ASN A 331 -13.43 -6.95 -8.25
CA ASN A 331 -14.87 -7.16 -8.18
C ASN A 331 -15.19 -8.60 -8.58
N ASP A 332 -16.03 -9.29 -7.80
CA ASP A 332 -16.49 -10.66 -8.09
C ASP A 332 -17.19 -10.75 -9.46
N TRP A 333 -17.84 -9.67 -9.86
CA TRP A 333 -18.53 -9.55 -11.15
C TRP A 333 -18.03 -8.32 -11.92
N PRO A 334 -17.01 -8.47 -12.77
CA PRO A 334 -16.50 -7.39 -13.59
C PRO A 334 -17.53 -7.00 -14.65
N HIS A 335 -17.84 -5.71 -14.75
CA HIS A 335 -18.86 -5.23 -15.66
C HIS A 335 -18.63 -3.76 -16.05
N VAL A 336 -19.32 -3.32 -17.11
CA VAL A 336 -19.50 -1.92 -17.47
C VAL A 336 -20.92 -1.51 -17.12
N THR A 337 -21.09 -0.59 -16.18
CA THR A 337 -22.40 0.03 -15.93
C THR A 337 -22.73 0.97 -17.10
N LEU A 338 -23.89 0.76 -17.71
CA LEU A 338 -24.34 1.54 -18.86
C LEU A 338 -25.32 2.65 -18.46
N TRP A 339 -26.20 2.35 -17.51
CA TRP A 339 -27.24 3.26 -17.07
C TRP A 339 -27.76 2.89 -15.68
N THR A 340 -28.20 3.90 -14.94
CA THR A 340 -28.93 3.79 -13.69
C THR A 340 -30.06 4.81 -13.65
N ALA A 341 -31.20 4.43 -13.09
CA ALA A 341 -32.33 5.34 -12.89
C ALA A 341 -31.97 6.47 -11.91
N PRO A 342 -32.67 7.62 -11.95
CA PRO A 342 -32.46 8.71 -11.00
C PRO A 342 -32.52 8.21 -9.54
N GLY A 343 -31.51 8.56 -8.76
CA GLY A 343 -31.40 8.17 -7.34
C GLY A 343 -30.78 6.78 -7.09
N VAL A 344 -30.50 5.99 -8.13
CA VAL A 344 -29.79 4.71 -8.03
C VAL A 344 -28.30 4.95 -8.22
N ALA A 345 -27.48 4.45 -7.29
CA ALA A 345 -26.03 4.60 -7.40
C ALA A 345 -25.43 3.57 -8.36
N PRO A 346 -24.43 3.91 -9.20
CA PRO A 346 -23.78 2.96 -10.11
C PRO A 346 -23.27 1.68 -9.43
N LYS A 347 -22.83 1.77 -8.17
CA LYS A 347 -22.38 0.61 -7.38
C LYS A 347 -23.46 -0.47 -7.20
N GLU A 348 -24.75 -0.13 -7.33
CA GLU A 348 -25.85 -1.09 -7.19
C GLU A 348 -25.90 -2.06 -8.36
N ALA A 349 -25.29 -1.73 -9.51
CA ALA A 349 -25.16 -2.64 -10.64
C ALA A 349 -24.43 -3.94 -10.29
N ASN A 350 -23.58 -3.96 -9.25
CA ASN A 350 -22.96 -5.18 -8.73
C ASN A 350 -23.98 -6.24 -8.27
N MET A 351 -25.25 -5.86 -8.02
CA MET A 351 -26.31 -6.77 -7.60
C MET A 351 -27.05 -7.43 -8.78
N LEU A 352 -26.79 -7.03 -10.03
CA LEU A 352 -27.48 -7.56 -11.21
C LEU A 352 -27.43 -9.09 -11.33
N PRO A 353 -26.30 -9.78 -11.05
CA PRO A 353 -26.26 -11.24 -11.05
C PRO A 353 -27.24 -11.86 -10.05
N GLN A 354 -27.28 -11.34 -8.81
CA GLN A 354 -28.19 -11.84 -7.77
C GLN A 354 -29.65 -11.54 -8.13
N LEU A 355 -29.93 -10.36 -8.70
CA LEU A 355 -31.26 -10.00 -9.18
C LEU A 355 -31.71 -10.94 -10.30
N PHE A 356 -30.83 -11.29 -11.25
CA PHE A 356 -31.11 -12.29 -12.26
C PHE A 356 -31.40 -13.66 -11.65
N SER A 357 -30.59 -14.13 -10.70
CA SER A 357 -30.82 -15.40 -10.00
C SER A 357 -32.16 -15.44 -9.25
N SER A 358 -32.67 -14.29 -8.80
CA SER A 358 -33.99 -14.15 -8.15
C SER A 358 -35.15 -13.89 -9.12
N GLY A 359 -34.90 -13.85 -10.43
CA GLY A 359 -35.90 -13.56 -11.46
C GLY A 359 -36.29 -12.08 -11.58
N GLN A 360 -35.53 -11.18 -10.96
CA GLN A 360 -35.80 -9.73 -10.92
C GLN A 360 -35.03 -8.93 -11.97
N ALA A 361 -34.08 -9.56 -12.67
CA ALA A 361 -33.37 -8.97 -13.80
C ALA A 361 -33.47 -9.88 -15.03
N LYS A 362 -33.30 -9.29 -16.21
CA LYS A 362 -33.14 -10.01 -17.47
C LYS A 362 -31.65 -10.14 -17.81
N ARG A 363 -31.27 -11.24 -18.47
CA ARG A 363 -29.93 -11.51 -18.99
C ARG A 363 -30.02 -11.96 -20.43
N VAL A 364 -29.28 -11.29 -21.31
CA VAL A 364 -29.14 -11.63 -22.73
C VAL A 364 -27.70 -12.04 -22.98
N LEU A 365 -27.50 -13.24 -23.52
CA LEU A 365 -26.17 -13.78 -23.78
C LEU A 365 -25.59 -13.17 -25.07
N ILE A 366 -24.27 -12.99 -25.08
CA ILE A 366 -23.50 -12.53 -26.23
C ILE A 366 -22.60 -13.69 -26.64
N ASP A 367 -23.03 -14.43 -27.67
CA ASP A 367 -22.32 -15.60 -28.19
C ASP A 367 -22.20 -15.51 -29.73
N PRO A 368 -20.98 -15.43 -30.29
CA PRO A 368 -19.69 -15.40 -29.60
C PRO A 368 -19.47 -14.10 -28.80
N PRO A 369 -18.66 -14.13 -27.73
CA PRO A 369 -18.29 -12.93 -26.98
C PRO A 369 -17.65 -11.87 -27.89
N ILE A 370 -18.00 -10.60 -27.66
CA ILE A 370 -17.45 -9.48 -28.41
C ILE A 370 -16.31 -8.86 -27.61
N THR A 371 -15.12 -8.78 -28.20
CA THR A 371 -13.95 -8.17 -27.55
C THR A 371 -13.73 -6.75 -28.03
N ILE A 372 -13.58 -5.82 -27.10
CA ILE A 372 -13.22 -4.42 -27.35
C ILE A 372 -11.91 -4.13 -26.58
N THR A 373 -10.98 -3.45 -27.24
CA THR A 373 -9.75 -3.00 -26.58
C THR A 373 -10.02 -1.73 -25.79
N GLY A 374 -9.75 -1.75 -24.49
CA GLY A 374 -9.77 -0.57 -23.64
C GLY A 374 -8.38 -0.17 -23.17
N VAL A 375 -8.28 0.96 -22.47
CA VAL A 375 -7.03 1.43 -21.86
C VAL A 375 -7.16 1.43 -20.35
N LEU A 376 -6.19 0.83 -19.66
CA LEU A 376 -6.16 0.84 -18.20
C LEU A 376 -5.66 2.19 -17.69
N ASP A 377 -6.45 2.83 -16.82
CA ASP A 377 -6.06 4.09 -16.17
C ASP A 377 -6.65 4.23 -14.76
N PHE A 378 -6.28 5.32 -14.10
CA PHE A 378 -6.69 5.69 -12.76
C PHE A 378 -7.60 6.91 -12.74
N TYR A 379 -8.58 6.89 -11.85
CA TYR A 379 -9.65 7.88 -11.75
C TYR A 379 -9.80 8.42 -10.35
#